data_AF-D9VZF3-F1
#
_entry.id   AF-D9VZF3-F1
#
_cell.length_a   1.000
_cell.length_b   1.000
_cell.length_c   1.000
_cell.angle_alpha   90.00
_cell.angle_beta   90.00
_cell.angle_gamma   90.00
#
_symmetry.space_group_name_H-M   'P 1'
#
loop_
_entity.id
_entity.type
_entity.pdbx_description
1 polymer ?
#
loop_
_entity_poly.entity_id
_entity_poly.type
_entity_poly.pdbx_seq_one_letter_code
_entity_poly.pdbx_strand_id
1 'polypeptide(L)'
;MNVRVPVYDTGMLIALADRKAKPAHLHEALKATPHRALVLGPVLAQVWRPNPALVHGLATTLRDCTVPQARSSAPPMRDTRAGRPECIACATGFDLADWHRIGTVLGQAQLPPKKRPDAVDACVALAATKHGSAVIFTSDPEDIAAYLAVLNPPDVHIHAV
;
A
#
# COMPACT_ATOMS: atom_id res chain seq x y z
N MET A 1 -4.30 -20.33 5.88
CA MET A 1 -3.91 -19.32 4.88
C MET A 1 -2.99 -18.33 5.58
N ASN A 2 -1.77 -18.13 5.10
CA ASN A 2 -0.92 -17.08 5.64
C ASN A 2 -1.62 -15.74 5.40
N VAL A 3 -1.85 -14.98 6.47
CA VAL A 3 -2.48 -13.66 6.39
C VAL A 3 -1.44 -12.72 5.81
N ARG A 4 -1.67 -12.25 4.58
CA ARG A 4 -0.81 -11.29 3.90
C ARG A 4 -1.22 -9.87 4.24
N VAL A 5 -0.26 -8.98 4.38
CA VAL A 5 -0.51 -7.55 4.59
C VAL A 5 -1.11 -6.94 3.31
N PRO A 6 -2.30 -6.32 3.34
CA PRO A 6 -2.82 -5.60 2.19
C PRO A 6 -2.08 -4.28 2.05
N VAL A 7 -1.60 -3.96 0.86
CA VAL A 7 -0.95 -2.69 0.53
C VAL A 7 -1.70 -2.03 -0.61
N TYR A 8 -2.16 -0.80 -0.41
CA TYR A 8 -2.86 -0.04 -1.44
C TYR A 8 -1.89 0.90 -2.14
N ASP A 9 -1.88 0.83 -3.47
CA ASP A 9 -1.27 1.87 -4.29
C ASP A 9 -2.24 3.05 -4.51
N THR A 10 -1.81 3.98 -5.35
CA THR A 10 -2.60 5.13 -5.79
C THR A 10 -3.84 4.71 -6.59
N GLY A 11 -3.74 3.74 -7.51
CA GLY A 11 -4.84 3.23 -8.32
C GLY A 11 -5.99 2.65 -7.49
N MET A 12 -5.70 1.85 -6.45
CA MET A 12 -6.69 1.31 -5.52
C MET A 12 -7.40 2.42 -4.74
N LEU A 13 -6.67 3.40 -4.22
CA LEU A 13 -7.28 4.53 -3.51
C LEU A 13 -8.19 5.37 -4.42
N ILE A 14 -7.76 5.65 -5.66
CA ILE A 14 -8.58 6.35 -6.66
C ILE A 14 -9.85 5.53 -6.92
N ALA A 15 -9.71 4.22 -7.13
CA ALA A 15 -10.82 3.36 -7.45
C ALA A 15 -11.84 3.26 -6.28
N LEU A 16 -11.38 3.31 -5.03
CA LEU A 16 -12.22 3.44 -3.84
C LEU A 16 -12.89 4.81 -3.75
N ALA A 17 -12.17 5.90 -4.04
CA ALA A 17 -12.74 7.25 -4.06
C ALA A 17 -13.85 7.39 -5.11
N ASP A 18 -13.65 6.77 -6.28
CA ASP A 18 -14.63 6.66 -7.37
C ASP A 18 -15.76 5.67 -7.09
N ARG A 19 -15.74 4.99 -5.94
CA ARG A 19 -16.75 4.00 -5.50
C ARG A 19 -16.93 2.85 -6.49
N LYS A 20 -15.85 2.42 -7.15
CA LYS A 20 -15.91 1.25 -8.04
C LYS A 20 -16.27 0.00 -7.23
N ALA A 21 -17.21 -0.80 -7.73
CA ALA A 21 -17.80 -1.92 -7.00
C ALA A 21 -16.78 -2.98 -6.56
N LYS A 22 -15.87 -3.38 -7.46
CA LYS A 22 -14.84 -4.40 -7.17
C LYS A 22 -13.86 -3.94 -6.08
N PRO A 23 -13.21 -2.76 -6.18
CA PRO A 23 -12.40 -2.19 -5.09
C PRO A 23 -13.15 -2.09 -3.76
N ALA A 24 -14.40 -1.63 -3.77
CA ALA A 24 -15.21 -1.53 -2.56
C ALA A 24 -15.44 -2.90 -1.90
N HIS A 25 -15.79 -3.91 -2.70
CA HIS A 25 -15.96 -5.29 -2.21
C HIS A 25 -14.66 -5.86 -1.64
N LEU A 26 -13.53 -5.64 -2.32
CA LEU A 26 -12.21 -6.05 -1.84
C LEU A 26 -11.87 -5.36 -0.51
N HIS A 27 -12.11 -4.05 -0.40
CA HIS A 27 -11.86 -3.31 0.85
C HIS A 27 -12.69 -3.85 2.01
N GLU A 28 -13.98 -4.11 1.83
CA GLU A 28 -14.83 -4.71 2.86
C GLU A 28 -14.33 -6.10 3.29
N ALA A 29 -13.94 -6.96 2.34
CA ALA A 29 -13.38 -8.28 2.66
C ALA A 29 -12.09 -8.18 3.48
N LEU A 30 -11.24 -7.20 3.18
CA LEU A 30 -9.97 -6.96 3.88
C LEU A 30 -10.17 -6.40 5.30
N LYS A 31 -11.35 -5.96 5.70
CA LYS A 31 -11.58 -5.54 7.09
C LYS A 31 -11.44 -6.69 8.09
N ALA A 32 -11.56 -7.94 7.63
CA ALA A 32 -11.36 -9.13 8.43
C ALA A 32 -9.88 -9.50 8.62
N THR A 33 -8.93 -8.86 7.92
CA THR A 33 -7.50 -9.19 8.07
C THR A 33 -6.93 -8.60 9.37
N PRO A 34 -6.10 -9.37 10.11
CA PRO A 34 -5.39 -8.88 11.30
C PRO A 34 -4.63 -7.56 11.09
N HIS A 35 -3.92 -7.44 9.96
CA HIS A 35 -3.27 -6.19 9.58
C HIS A 35 -4.23 -5.35 8.74
N ARG A 36 -4.40 -4.07 9.09
CA ARG A 36 -5.16 -3.10 8.28
C ARG A 36 -4.48 -2.89 6.93
N ALA A 37 -5.23 -2.48 5.92
CA ALA A 37 -4.62 -2.11 4.66
C ALA A 37 -3.63 -0.95 4.86
N LEU A 38 -2.41 -1.13 4.35
CA LEU A 38 -1.34 -0.16 4.38
C LEU A 38 -1.56 0.88 3.28
N VAL A 39 -1.61 2.15 3.66
CA VAL A 39 -1.65 3.29 2.75
C VAL A 39 -0.46 4.19 3.07
N LEU A 40 0.52 4.28 2.17
CA LEU A 40 1.68 5.14 2.42
C LEU A 40 1.29 6.62 2.33
N GLY A 41 1.96 7.47 3.11
CA GLY A 41 1.75 8.93 3.08
C GLY A 41 1.82 9.53 1.67
N PRO A 42 2.84 9.21 0.85
CA PRO A 42 2.93 9.67 -0.54
C PRO A 42 1.78 9.19 -1.43
N VAL A 43 1.30 7.96 -1.25
CA VAL A 43 0.13 7.42 -1.96
C VAL A 43 -1.13 8.22 -1.62
N LEU A 44 -1.37 8.46 -0.33
CA LEU A 44 -2.49 9.31 0.12
C LEU A 44 -2.37 10.74 -0.45
N ALA A 45 -1.17 11.32 -0.41
CA ALA A 45 -0.92 12.67 -0.90
C ALA A 45 -1.16 12.80 -2.42
N GLN A 46 -0.82 11.77 -3.21
CA GLN A 46 -1.10 11.75 -4.65
C GLN A 46 -2.60 11.79 -4.95
N VAL A 47 -3.44 11.13 -4.14
CA VAL A 47 -4.89 11.02 -4.39
C VAL A 47 -5.69 12.17 -3.76
N TRP A 48 -5.29 12.68 -2.60
CA TRP A 48 -6.10 13.64 -1.85
C TRP A 48 -6.27 14.97 -2.59
N ARG A 49 -7.52 15.42 -2.75
CA ARG A 49 -7.88 16.71 -3.35
C ARG A 49 -8.95 17.41 -2.49
N PRO A 50 -8.98 18.75 -2.43
CA PRO A 50 -9.95 19.50 -1.61
C PRO A 50 -11.36 19.53 -2.23
N ASN A 51 -11.89 18.35 -2.57
CA ASN A 51 -13.26 18.14 -3.04
C ASN A 51 -14.05 17.46 -1.90
N PRO A 52 -15.16 18.04 -1.40
CA PRO A 52 -15.91 17.50 -0.27
C PRO A 52 -16.33 16.03 -0.42
N ALA A 53 -16.76 15.61 -1.61
CA ALA A 53 -17.19 14.23 -1.85
C ALA A 53 -16.02 13.23 -1.73
N LEU A 54 -14.87 13.59 -2.30
CA LEU A 54 -13.64 12.80 -2.23
C LEU A 54 -13.12 12.74 -0.80
N VAL A 55 -13.05 13.89 -0.12
CA VAL A 55 -12.61 13.99 1.27
C VAL A 55 -13.45 13.09 2.17
N HIS A 56 -14.77 13.16 2.07
CA HIS A 56 -15.67 12.33 2.87
C HIS A 56 -15.53 10.82 2.57
N GLY A 57 -15.43 10.46 1.28
CA GLY A 57 -15.26 9.08 0.85
C GLY A 57 -13.93 8.47 1.33
N LEU A 58 -12.82 9.16 1.11
CA LEU A 58 -11.50 8.70 1.55
C LEU A 58 -11.37 8.70 3.07
N ALA A 59 -11.87 9.72 3.78
CA ALA A 59 -11.86 9.72 5.24
C ALA A 59 -12.61 8.52 5.84
N THR A 60 -13.65 8.03 5.15
CA THR A 60 -14.36 6.81 5.54
C THR A 60 -13.53 5.56 5.33
N THR A 61 -12.92 5.42 4.15
CA THR A 61 -12.03 4.31 3.81
C THR A 61 -10.83 4.24 4.76
N LEU A 62 -10.20 5.38 5.07
CA LEU A 62 -8.98 5.46 5.86
C LEU A 62 -9.17 5.04 7.33
N ARG A 63 -10.41 5.02 7.86
CA ARG A 63 -10.66 4.49 9.21
C ARG A 63 -10.35 3.00 9.32
N ASP A 64 -10.39 2.27 8.21
CA ASP A 64 -10.08 0.85 8.13
C ASP A 64 -8.66 0.55 7.63
N CYS A 65 -7.91 1.58 7.24
CA CYS A 65 -6.52 1.51 6.81
C CYS A 65 -5.56 1.99 7.90
N THR A 66 -4.27 1.79 7.68
CA THR A 66 -3.20 2.43 8.45
C THR A 66 -2.32 3.25 7.51
N VAL A 67 -1.93 4.43 7.96
CA VAL A 67 -0.95 5.31 7.33
C VAL A 67 0.24 5.36 8.28
N PRO A 68 1.33 4.60 8.01
CA PRO A 68 2.47 4.52 8.90
C PRO A 68 3.03 5.90 9.23
N GLN A 69 3.51 6.08 10.46
CA GLN A 69 4.11 7.32 10.96
C GLN A 69 3.16 8.54 11.02
N ALA A 70 1.91 8.43 10.55
CA ALA A 70 0.91 9.46 10.76
C ALA A 70 0.27 9.29 12.15
N ARG A 71 0.55 10.23 13.07
CA ARG A 71 0.11 10.19 14.48
C ARG A 71 -1.38 9.89 14.68
N SER A 72 -2.24 10.43 13.82
CA SER A 72 -3.70 10.30 13.91
C SER A 72 -4.25 9.09 13.15
N SER A 73 -3.39 8.27 12.54
CA SER A 73 -3.83 7.09 11.81
C SER A 73 -4.20 5.95 12.76
N ALA A 74 -5.07 5.05 12.30
CA ALA A 74 -5.36 3.83 13.03
C ALA A 74 -4.08 2.97 13.13
N PRO A 75 -3.88 2.25 14.25
CA PRO A 75 -2.72 1.38 14.41
C PRO A 75 -2.74 0.26 13.35
N PRO A 76 -1.57 -0.21 12.87
CA PRO A 76 -1.49 -1.19 11.79
C PRO A 76 -2.20 -2.51 12.08
N MET A 77 -2.05 -3.02 13.31
CA MET A 77 -2.70 -4.25 13.73
C MET A 77 -4.04 -3.94 14.38
N ARG A 78 -5.05 -4.74 14.06
CA ARG A 78 -6.34 -4.74 14.75
C ARG A 78 -6.20 -5.37 16.14
N ASP A 79 -7.06 -4.95 17.06
CA ASP A 79 -7.07 -5.49 18.43
C ASP A 79 -7.45 -6.97 18.41
N THR A 80 -6.82 -7.73 19.30
CA THR A 80 -7.14 -9.14 19.55
C THR A 80 -7.51 -9.34 21.01
N ARG A 81 -8.04 -10.52 21.38
CA ARG A 81 -8.29 -10.86 22.79
C ARG A 81 -7.01 -10.84 23.64
N ALA A 82 -5.85 -11.04 23.02
CA ALA A 82 -4.54 -11.03 23.68
C ALA A 82 -3.91 -9.62 23.72
N GLY A 83 -4.63 -8.58 23.29
CA GLY A 83 -4.11 -7.22 23.15
C GLY A 83 -3.84 -6.85 21.69
N ARG A 84 -3.09 -5.75 21.48
CA ARG A 84 -2.76 -5.23 20.15
C ARG A 84 -1.30 -5.52 19.81
N PRO A 85 -1.01 -6.47 18.90
CA PRO A 85 0.36 -6.69 18.44
C PRO A 85 0.87 -5.47 17.67
N GLU A 86 2.19 -5.30 17.59
CA GLU A 86 2.80 -4.24 16.81
C GLU A 86 3.36 -4.77 15.49
N CYS A 87 3.32 -3.93 14.45
CA CYS A 87 3.99 -4.21 13.19
C CYS A 87 5.28 -3.39 13.14
N ILE A 88 6.43 -4.07 13.31
CA ILE A 88 7.75 -3.42 13.35
C ILE A 88 7.99 -2.60 12.07
N ALA A 89 7.68 -3.17 10.90
CA ALA A 89 7.87 -2.50 9.61
C ALA A 89 7.07 -1.18 9.52
N CYS A 90 5.84 -1.13 10.04
CA CYS A 90 5.06 0.10 10.10
C CYS A 90 5.59 1.09 11.16
N ALA A 91 6.13 0.57 12.27
CA ALA A 91 6.61 1.38 13.41
C ALA A 91 7.95 2.09 13.12
N THR A 92 8.80 1.53 12.27
CA THR A 92 10.14 2.10 12.00
C THR A 92 10.20 2.96 10.73
N GLY A 93 9.24 2.84 9.81
CA GLY A 93 9.25 3.58 8.55
C GLY A 93 10.41 3.19 7.61
N PHE A 94 10.71 4.07 6.66
CA PHE A 94 11.86 3.94 5.75
C PHE A 94 13.09 4.66 6.30
N ASP A 95 14.21 3.95 6.32
CA ASP A 95 15.52 4.48 6.66
C ASP A 95 16.34 4.87 5.42
N LEU A 96 17.58 5.31 5.62
CA LEU A 96 18.47 5.70 4.53
C LEU A 96 18.78 4.55 3.55
N ALA A 97 18.93 3.32 4.05
CA ALA A 97 19.19 2.15 3.22
C ALA A 97 17.97 1.82 2.34
N ASP A 98 16.76 1.99 2.87
CA ASP A 98 15.53 1.86 2.10
C ASP A 98 15.47 2.88 0.95
N TRP A 99 15.85 4.14 1.19
CA TRP A 99 15.88 5.16 0.14
C TRP A 99 16.93 4.87 -0.95
N HIS A 100 18.10 4.34 -0.59
CA HIS A 100 19.08 3.85 -1.57
C HIS A 100 18.52 2.67 -2.39
N ARG A 101 17.78 1.76 -1.74
CA ARG A 101 17.14 0.62 -2.41
C ARG A 101 16.03 1.09 -3.36
N ILE A 102 15.23 2.07 -2.97
CA ILE A 102 14.24 2.73 -3.85
C ILE A 102 14.94 3.33 -5.06
N GLY A 103 16.01 4.10 -4.87
CA GLY A 103 16.78 4.68 -5.98
C GLY A 103 17.35 3.62 -6.94
N THR A 104 17.85 2.51 -6.39
CA THR A 104 18.36 1.38 -7.19
C THR A 104 17.26 0.76 -8.03
N VAL A 105 16.11 0.50 -7.42
CA VAL A 105 14.94 -0.09 -8.08
C VAL A 105 14.41 0.82 -9.18
N LEU A 106 14.33 2.12 -8.95
CA LEU A 106 13.96 3.11 -9.96
C LEU A 106 14.90 3.12 -11.17
N GLY A 107 16.21 2.93 -10.93
CA GLY A 107 17.22 2.91 -11.99
C GLY A 107 17.32 1.60 -12.79
N GLN A 108 16.75 0.50 -12.27
CA GLN A 108 16.90 -0.84 -12.85
C GLN A 108 15.59 -1.47 -13.35
N ALA A 109 14.44 -1.00 -12.87
CA ALA A 109 13.15 -1.56 -13.25
C ALA A 109 12.90 -1.45 -14.75
N GLN A 110 12.55 -2.58 -15.37
CA GLN A 110 12.20 -2.66 -16.78
C GLN A 110 10.71 -2.36 -16.94
N LEU A 111 10.37 -1.07 -16.91
CA LEU A 111 8.98 -0.61 -17.01
C LEU A 111 8.44 -0.76 -18.44
N PRO A 112 7.10 -0.88 -18.60
CA PRO A 112 6.47 -0.89 -19.92
C PRO A 112 6.84 0.34 -20.77
N PRO A 113 6.82 0.23 -22.11
CA PRO A 113 7.11 1.35 -22.99
C PRO A 113 6.25 2.58 -22.65
N LYS A 114 6.88 3.76 -22.62
CA LYS A 114 6.28 5.08 -22.27
C LYS A 114 6.04 5.33 -20.78
N LYS A 115 6.15 4.33 -19.90
CA LYS A 115 6.12 4.55 -18.45
C LYS A 115 7.46 5.14 -17.99
N ARG A 116 7.40 5.96 -16.95
CA ARG A 116 8.58 6.55 -16.28
C ARG A 116 8.68 5.98 -14.87
N PRO A 117 9.89 5.85 -14.31
CA PRO A 117 10.05 5.48 -12.91
C PRO A 117 9.27 6.43 -11.99
N ASP A 118 8.45 5.87 -11.09
CA ASP A 118 7.66 6.58 -10.09
C ASP A 118 8.13 6.15 -8.70
N ALA A 119 8.63 7.12 -7.93
CA ALA A 119 9.13 6.90 -6.58
C ALA A 119 8.03 6.39 -5.62
N VAL A 120 6.76 6.74 -5.84
CA VAL A 120 5.63 6.29 -5.01
C VAL A 120 5.36 4.82 -5.24
N ASP A 121 5.36 4.35 -6.49
CA ASP A 121 5.20 2.94 -6.82
C ASP A 121 6.36 2.09 -6.28
N ALA A 122 7.60 2.60 -6.40
CA ALA A 122 8.76 1.94 -5.81
C ALA A 122 8.67 1.89 -4.27
N CYS A 123 8.14 2.94 -3.62
CA CYS A 123 7.85 2.92 -2.18
C CYS A 123 6.80 1.87 -1.83
N VAL A 124 5.73 1.73 -2.62
CA VAL A 124 4.68 0.71 -2.42
C VAL A 124 5.29 -0.70 -2.51
N ALA A 125 6.09 -0.96 -3.55
CA ALA A 125 6.75 -2.23 -3.75
C ALA A 125 7.74 -2.57 -2.62
N LEU A 126 8.55 -1.59 -2.18
CA LEU A 126 9.48 -1.80 -1.06
C LEU A 126 8.73 -1.98 0.27
N ALA A 127 7.67 -1.21 0.54
CA ALA A 127 6.87 -1.39 1.75
C ALA A 127 6.28 -2.80 1.82
N ALA A 128 5.69 -3.31 0.73
CA ALA A 128 5.20 -4.68 0.67
C ALA A 128 6.32 -5.71 0.93
N THR A 129 7.49 -5.49 0.31
CA THR A 129 8.69 -6.33 0.52
C THR A 129 9.14 -6.36 1.97
N LYS A 130 9.17 -5.21 2.66
CA LYS A 130 9.58 -5.13 4.08
C LYS A 130 8.63 -5.87 5.03
N HIS A 131 7.37 -6.07 4.66
CA HIS A 131 6.41 -6.83 5.47
C HIS A 131 6.58 -8.35 5.32
N GLY A 132 7.41 -8.83 4.37
CA GLY A 132 7.75 -10.24 4.19
C GLY A 132 6.64 -11.11 3.59
N SER A 133 5.37 -10.77 3.82
CA SER A 133 4.19 -11.44 3.27
C SER A 133 3.09 -10.40 2.98
N ALA A 134 2.86 -10.05 1.71
CA ALA A 134 1.97 -8.94 1.33
C ALA A 134 1.22 -9.17 0.01
N VAL A 135 0.12 -8.43 -0.18
CA VAL A 135 -0.57 -8.29 -1.46
C VAL A 135 -0.74 -6.80 -1.78
N ILE A 136 -0.23 -6.38 -2.94
CA ILE A 136 -0.38 -5.02 -3.47
C ILE A 136 -1.63 -4.97 -4.34
N PHE A 137 -2.52 -4.01 -4.07
CA PHE A 137 -3.71 -3.73 -4.86
C PHE A 137 -3.45 -2.52 -5.74
N THR A 138 -3.56 -2.69 -7.06
CA THR A 138 -3.13 -1.69 -8.07
C THR A 138 -3.95 -1.73 -9.35
N SER A 139 -4.11 -0.58 -10.02
CA SER A 139 -4.66 -0.51 -11.37
C SER A 139 -3.62 -0.81 -12.46
N ASP A 140 -2.33 -0.74 -12.14
CA ASP A 140 -1.21 -0.84 -13.06
C ASP A 140 -0.26 -1.98 -12.63
N PRO A 141 -0.70 -3.25 -12.73
CA PRO A 141 0.05 -4.39 -12.20
C PRO A 141 1.43 -4.58 -12.86
N GLU A 142 1.59 -4.19 -14.12
CA GLU A 142 2.86 -4.30 -14.84
C GLU A 142 3.93 -3.35 -14.28
N ASP A 143 3.54 -2.15 -13.86
CA ASP A 143 4.45 -1.16 -13.29
C ASP A 143 5.00 -1.67 -11.94
N ILE A 144 4.11 -2.16 -11.08
CA ILE A 144 4.50 -2.75 -9.78
C ILE A 144 5.35 -4.01 -9.99
N ALA A 145 5.00 -4.87 -10.95
CA ALA A 145 5.75 -6.09 -11.25
C ALA A 145 7.20 -5.79 -11.65
N ALA A 146 7.44 -4.73 -12.42
CA ALA A 146 8.78 -4.31 -12.81
C ALA A 146 9.66 -3.95 -11.60
N TYR A 147 9.11 -3.28 -10.59
CA TYR A 147 9.83 -2.98 -9.34
C TYR A 147 10.06 -4.22 -8.48
N LEU A 148 9.06 -5.10 -8.35
CA LEU A 148 9.19 -6.35 -7.60
C LEU A 148 10.21 -7.30 -8.23
N ALA A 149 10.37 -7.30 -9.56
CA ALA A 149 11.40 -8.09 -10.24
C ALA A 149 12.82 -7.71 -9.81
N VAL A 150 13.06 -6.42 -9.54
CA VAL A 150 14.36 -5.94 -9.01
C VAL A 150 14.49 -6.24 -7.52
N LEU A 151 13.41 -6.05 -6.74
CA LEU A 151 13.42 -6.29 -5.30
C LEU A 151 13.52 -7.77 -4.92
N ASN A 152 13.03 -8.65 -5.80
CA ASN A 152 12.94 -10.10 -5.68
C ASN A 152 12.43 -10.59 -4.29
N PRO A 153 11.25 -10.14 -3.84
CA PRO A 153 10.72 -10.55 -2.54
C PRO A 153 10.18 -11.99 -2.56
N PRO A 154 10.22 -12.70 -1.43
CA PRO A 154 9.81 -14.12 -1.37
C PRO A 154 8.29 -14.35 -1.41
N ASP A 155 7.47 -13.44 -0.87
CA ASP A 155 6.00 -13.63 -0.74
C ASP A 155 5.25 -12.29 -0.88
N VAL A 156 5.43 -11.62 -2.02
CA VAL A 156 4.64 -10.44 -2.40
C VAL A 156 3.86 -10.74 -3.66
N HIS A 157 2.55 -10.53 -3.60
CA HIS A 157 1.65 -10.72 -4.73
C HIS A 157 1.05 -9.40 -5.21
N ILE A 158 0.64 -9.36 -6.47
CA ILE A 158 -0.08 -8.24 -7.06
C ILE A 158 -1.52 -8.68 -7.32
N HIS A 159 -2.48 -7.84 -6.97
CA HIS A 159 -3.88 -7.99 -7.29
C HIS A 159 -4.36 -6.77 -8.08
N ALA A 160 -4.73 -7.00 -9.34
CA ALA A 160 -5.26 -5.94 -10.19
C ALA A 160 -6.67 -5.54 -9.74
N VAL A 161 -6.95 -4.24 -9.59
CA VAL A 161 -8.24 -3.72 -9.11
C VAL A 161 -9.08 -3.04 -10.18
#